data_AF-A0AAD8Y0I2-F1
#
_entry.id   AF-A0AAD8Y0I2-F1
#
_cell.length_a   1.000
_cell.length_b   1.000
_cell.length_c   1.000
_cell.angle_alpha   90.00
_cell.angle_beta   90.00
_cell.angle_gamma   90.00
#
_symmetry.space_group_name_H-M   'P 1'
#
loop_
_entity.id
_entity.type
_entity.pdbx_description
1 polymer ?
#
loop_
_entity_poly.entity_id
_entity_poly.type
_entity_poly.pdbx_seq_one_letter_code
_entity_poly.pdbx_strand_id
1 'polypeptide(L)'
;MIGNLVARSGLRAATQTVARTQRRKMGDGPFTDAMHVKKNKYVEEWNGRREITEKAFEVGPDNLPAIFLCVFVFPFTVYTFTRRELIIKGDPRYKKSGLA
;
A
#
# COMPACT_ATOMS: atom_id res chain seq x y z
N MET A 1 7.99 -63.73 12.34
CA MET A 1 7.85 -62.72 13.42
C MET A 1 7.97 -61.35 12.78
N ILE A 2 6.85 -60.63 12.70
CA ILE A 2 6.74 -59.30 12.08
C ILE A 2 7.10 -58.27 13.15
N GLY A 3 8.12 -57.45 12.90
CA GLY A 3 8.51 -56.33 13.74
C GLY A 3 8.51 -55.05 12.91
N ASN A 4 7.35 -54.40 12.83
CA ASN A 4 7.19 -53.07 12.24
C ASN A 4 7.92 -52.03 13.11
N LEU A 5 9.08 -51.56 12.69
CA LEU A 5 9.69 -50.35 13.23
C LEU A 5 9.08 -49.11 12.54
N VAL A 6 7.90 -48.73 12.98
CA VAL A 6 7.33 -47.40 12.68
C VAL A 6 7.97 -46.40 13.64
N ALA A 7 9.07 -45.78 13.21
CA ALA A 7 9.61 -44.60 13.87
C ALA A 7 8.74 -43.38 13.51
N ARG A 8 7.66 -43.19 14.28
CA ARG A 8 6.93 -41.92 14.33
C ARG A 8 7.50 -41.03 15.44
N SER A 9 7.35 -39.72 15.24
CA SER A 9 7.62 -38.59 16.15
C SER A 9 9.06 -38.09 16.18
N GLY A 10 9.36 -36.82 15.92
CA GLY A 10 8.52 -35.69 15.55
C GLY A 10 9.43 -34.56 15.07
N LEU A 11 9.08 -33.92 13.95
CA LEU A 11 9.66 -32.63 13.61
C LEU A 11 9.29 -31.66 14.73
N ARG A 12 10.26 -31.33 15.59
CA ARG A 12 10.13 -30.18 16.48
C ARG A 12 10.09 -28.95 15.57
N ALA A 13 8.90 -28.38 15.40
CA ALA A 13 8.76 -27.03 14.89
C ALA A 13 9.62 -26.14 15.79
N ALA A 14 10.72 -25.63 15.25
CA ALA A 14 11.52 -24.63 15.95
C ALA A 14 10.63 -23.40 16.11
N THR A 15 10.09 -23.21 17.31
CA THR A 15 9.42 -21.97 17.68
C THR A 15 10.45 -20.86 17.54
N GLN A 16 10.39 -20.11 16.44
CA GLN A 16 11.20 -18.91 16.27
C GLN A 16 10.75 -17.93 17.36
N THR A 17 11.52 -17.84 18.44
CA THR A 17 11.43 -16.73 19.37
C THR A 17 11.89 -15.50 18.61
N VAL A 18 10.93 -14.78 18.01
CA VAL A 18 11.16 -13.45 17.46
C VAL A 18 11.79 -12.63 18.57
N ALA A 19 13.06 -12.25 18.39
CA ALA A 19 13.77 -11.42 19.36
C ALA A 19 12.91 -10.18 19.59
N ARG A 20 12.39 -10.01 20.82
CA ARG A 20 11.57 -8.88 21.20
C ARG A 20 12.44 -7.64 21.06
N THR A 21 12.30 -6.93 19.94
CA THR A 21 13.02 -5.68 19.70
C THR A 21 12.70 -4.72 20.83
N GLN A 22 13.69 -4.35 21.62
CA GLN A 22 13.52 -3.37 22.70
C GLN A 22 13.04 -2.07 22.06
N ARG A 23 11.78 -1.69 22.29
CA ARG A 23 11.24 -0.42 21.81
C ARG A 23 12.05 0.70 22.46
N ARG A 24 12.67 1.56 21.65
CA ARG A 24 13.30 2.79 22.14
C ARG A 24 12.21 3.63 22.85
N LYS A 25 12.49 4.11 24.06
CA LYS A 25 11.66 5.14 24.69
C LYS A 25 11.81 6.42 23.86
N MET A 26 10.77 6.78 23.12
CA MET A 26 10.66 8.11 22.52
C MET A 26 10.29 9.08 23.63
N GLY A 27 11.27 9.82 24.17
CA GLY A 27 11.01 10.85 25.18
C GLY A 27 12.03 11.01 26.32
N ASP A 28 13.26 10.49 26.21
CA ASP A 28 14.28 10.63 27.27
C ASP A 28 15.12 11.91 27.09
N GLY A 29 14.45 13.07 27.17
CA GLY A 29 15.07 14.39 27.28
C GLY A 29 14.92 14.97 28.69
N PRO A 30 15.64 16.06 29.03
CA PRO A 30 15.68 16.64 30.39
C PRO A 30 14.34 17.21 30.88
N PHE A 31 13.30 17.20 30.05
CA PHE A 31 11.93 17.57 30.40
C PHE A 31 11.04 16.35 30.22
N THR A 32 10.75 15.65 31.33
CA THR A 32 9.95 14.41 31.35
C THR A 32 8.44 14.65 31.35
N ASP A 33 7.98 15.90 31.21
CA ASP A 33 6.59 16.28 31.55
C ASP A 33 5.71 16.68 30.34
N ALA A 34 6.08 16.36 29.10
CA ALA A 34 5.32 16.84 27.93
C ALA A 34 5.17 15.87 26.76
N MET A 35 5.03 14.57 27.00
CA MET A 35 4.40 13.67 26.02
C MET A 35 3.36 12.76 26.67
N HIS A 36 2.40 13.34 27.38
CA HIS A 36 1.16 12.67 27.78
C HIS A 36 0.18 12.47 26.61
N VAL A 37 0.67 12.33 25.38
CA VAL A 37 -0.18 11.87 24.28
C VAL A 37 -0.28 10.36 24.39
N LYS A 38 -1.34 9.89 25.05
CA LYS A 38 -1.68 8.48 25.09
C LYS A 38 -1.98 8.03 23.67
N LYS A 39 -1.00 7.38 23.03
CA LYS A 39 -1.15 6.78 21.70
C LYS A 39 -2.42 5.93 21.68
N ASN A 40 -3.36 6.28 20.80
CA ASN A 40 -4.57 5.49 20.63
C ASN A 40 -4.18 4.18 19.92
N LYS A 41 -4.37 3.06 20.63
CA LYS A 41 -4.03 1.72 20.14
C LYS A 41 -4.61 1.45 18.75
N TYR A 42 -5.86 1.84 18.51
CA TYR A 42 -6.54 1.61 17.23
C TYR A 42 -5.97 2.46 16.10
N VAL A 43 -5.51 3.68 16.40
CA VAL A 43 -4.89 4.58 15.42
C VAL A 43 -3.49 4.09 15.06
N GLU A 44 -2.71 3.62 16.03
CA GLU A 44 -1.38 3.06 15.77
C GLU A 44 -1.45 1.73 15.00
N GLU A 45 -2.42 0.87 15.32
CA GLU A 45 -2.67 -0.35 14.54
C GLU A 45 -3.15 -0.04 13.12
N TRP A 46 -4.00 0.98 12.95
CA TRP A 46 -4.44 1.44 11.63
C TRP A 46 -3.30 2.05 10.81
N ASN A 47 -2.50 2.93 11.42
CA ASN A 47 -1.31 3.51 10.79
C ASN A 47 -0.29 2.43 10.42
N GLY A 48 -0.02 1.49 11.34
CA GLY A 48 0.89 0.37 11.06
C GLY A 48 0.39 -0.52 9.91
N ARG A 49 -0.92 -0.78 9.82
CA ARG A 49 -1.50 -1.51 8.68
C ARG A 49 -1.45 -0.70 7.38
N ARG A 50 -1.65 0.62 7.42
CA ARG A 50 -1.51 1.50 6.25
C ARG A 50 -0.08 1.51 5.70
N GLU A 51 0.91 1.65 6.58
CA GLU A 51 2.32 1.65 6.19
C GLU A 51 2.78 0.28 5.63
N ILE A 52 2.15 -0.82 6.06
CA ILE A 52 2.41 -2.17 5.51
C ILE A 52 1.66 -2.40 4.19
N THR A 53 0.45 -1.87 4.03
CA THR A 53 -0.37 -2.08 2.83
C THR A 53 0.20 -1.40 1.58
N GLU A 54 0.98 -0.33 1.73
CA GLU A 54 1.76 0.25 0.62
C GLU A 54 2.90 -0.68 0.14
N LYS A 55 3.41 -1.56 1.01
CA LYS A 55 4.40 -2.59 0.65
C LYS A 55 3.78 -3.90 0.15
N ALA A 56 2.49 -4.12 0.41
CA ALA A 56 1.76 -5.34 0.08
C ALA A 56 0.81 -5.16 -1.13
N PHE A 57 0.94 -4.06 -1.87
CA PHE A 57 0.15 -3.87 -3.08
C PHE A 57 0.63 -4.84 -4.18
N GLU A 58 -0.04 -5.97 -4.27
CA GLU A 58 0.17 -6.95 -5.33
C GLU A 58 -0.85 -6.74 -6.44
N VAL A 59 -0.38 -6.74 -7.68
CA VAL A 59 -1.25 -6.67 -8.86
C VAL A 59 -1.78 -8.06 -9.14
N GLY A 60 -3.10 -8.21 -9.04
CA GLY A 60 -3.82 -9.45 -9.27
C GLY A 60 -4.93 -9.29 -10.33
N PRO A 61 -5.52 -10.40 -10.80
CA PRO A 61 -6.60 -10.36 -11.79
C PRO A 61 -7.81 -9.54 -11.32
N ASP A 62 -8.06 -9.50 -10.00
CA ASP A 62 -9.24 -8.84 -9.43
C ASP A 62 -9.10 -7.31 -9.37
N ASN A 63 -7.88 -6.78 -9.22
CA ASN A 63 -7.64 -5.33 -9.16
C ASN A 63 -7.14 -4.73 -10.49
N LEU A 64 -6.68 -5.57 -11.42
CA LEU A 64 -6.25 -5.18 -12.77
C LEU A 64 -7.27 -4.31 -13.54
N PRO A 65 -8.57 -4.66 -13.58
CA PRO A 65 -9.56 -3.83 -14.27
C PRO A 65 -9.67 -2.42 -13.67
N ALA A 66 -9.64 -2.31 -12.34
CA ALA A 66 -9.72 -1.03 -11.65
C ALA A 66 -8.46 -0.19 -11.89
N ILE A 67 -7.27 -0.81 -11.85
CA ILE A 67 -6.00 -0.14 -12.16
C ILE A 67 -6.03 0.38 -13.61
N PHE A 68 -6.45 -0.46 -14.56
CA PHE A 68 -6.51 -0.08 -15.96
C PHE A 68 -7.47 1.09 -16.21
N LEU A 69 -8.65 1.04 -15.59
CA LEU A 69 -9.64 2.09 -15.70
C LEU A 69 -9.12 3.42 -15.13
N CYS A 70 -8.54 3.39 -13.93
CA CYS A 70 -8.10 4.60 -13.23
C CYS A 70 -6.84 5.21 -13.82
N VAL A 71 -5.90 4.39 -14.32
CA VAL A 71 -4.60 4.87 -14.81
C VAL A 71 -4.65 5.23 -16.29
N PHE A 72 -5.42 4.52 -17.10
CA PHE A 72 -5.43 4.73 -18.56
C PHE A 72 -6.74 5.31 -19.05
N VAL A 73 -7.86 4.62 -18.79
CA VAL A 73 -9.15 4.98 -19.41
C VAL A 73 -9.63 6.34 -18.92
N PHE A 74 -9.60 6.59 -17.62
CA PHE A 74 -10.09 7.83 -17.05
C PHE A 74 -9.25 9.05 -17.49
N PRO A 75 -7.91 9.06 -17.37
CA PRO A 75 -7.12 10.21 -17.83
C PRO A 75 -7.23 10.42 -19.35
N PHE A 76 -7.27 9.35 -20.14
CA PHE A 76 -7.40 9.45 -21.59
C PHE A 76 -8.76 10.01 -22.02
N THR A 77 -9.84 9.57 -21.40
CA THR A 77 -11.18 10.11 -21.69
C THR A 77 -11.25 11.60 -21.33
N VAL A 78 -10.77 12.00 -20.15
CA VAL A 78 -10.71 13.43 -19.76
C VAL A 78 -9.89 14.24 -20.76
N TYR A 79 -8.71 13.76 -21.17
CA TYR A 79 -7.88 14.43 -22.17
C TYR A 79 -8.59 14.58 -23.52
N THR A 80 -9.22 13.51 -24.02
CA THR A 80 -9.89 13.55 -25.33
C THR A 80 -11.10 14.48 -25.34
N PHE A 81 -11.91 14.47 -24.29
CA PHE A 81 -13.06 15.39 -24.16
C PHE A 81 -12.59 16.84 -24.06
N THR A 82 -11.64 17.13 -23.17
CA THR A 82 -11.11 18.50 -23.00
C THR A 82 -10.43 19.00 -24.26
N ARG A 83 -9.66 18.16 -24.96
CA ARG A 83 -9.05 18.49 -26.25
C ARG A 83 -10.10 18.82 -27.31
N ARG A 84 -11.17 18.03 -27.43
CA ARG A 84 -12.26 18.30 -28.39
C ARG A 84 -12.92 19.65 -28.11
N GLU A 85 -13.23 19.94 -26.85
CA GLU A 85 -13.79 21.23 -26.44
C GLU A 85 -12.88 22.41 -26.81
N LEU A 86 -11.57 22.28 -26.59
CA LEU A 86 -10.59 23.32 -26.92
C LEU A 86 -10.43 23.53 -28.43
N ILE A 87 -10.54 22.47 -29.23
CA ILE A 87 -10.54 22.56 -30.69
C ILE A 87 -11.80 23.31 -31.17
N ILE A 88 -12.99 22.91 -30.69
CA ILE A 88 -14.26 23.54 -31.08
C ILE A 88 -14.29 25.03 -30.71
N LYS A 89 -13.81 25.38 -29.51
CA LYS A 89 -13.72 26.78 -29.06
C LYS A 89 -12.65 27.58 -29.81
N GLY A 90 -11.82 26.93 -30.63
CA GLY A 90 -10.83 27.57 -31.48
C GLY A 90 -9.68 28.17 -30.69
N ASP A 91 -9.15 27.44 -29.70
CA ASP A 91 -7.95 27.84 -28.96
C ASP A 91 -6.80 28.12 -29.96
N PRO A 92 -6.07 29.24 -29.82
CA PRO A 92 -4.96 29.63 -30.70
C PRO A 92 -3.92 28.53 -30.95
N ARG A 93 -3.72 27.62 -29.99
CA ARG A 93 -2.77 26.49 -30.13
C ARG A 93 -3.21 25.48 -31.19
N TYR A 94 -4.51 25.23 -31.32
CA TYR A 94 -5.07 24.31 -32.31
C TYR A 94 -5.23 24.97 -33.69
N LYS A 95 -5.49 26.28 -33.73
CA LYS A 95 -5.50 27.07 -34.98
C LYS A 95 -4.13 27.10 -35.67
N LYS A 96 -3.05 27.24 -34.91
CA LYS A 96 -1.67 27.25 -35.46
C LYS A 96 -1.19 25.89 -35.96
N SER A 97 -1.73 24.80 -35.42
CA SER A 97 -1.33 23.44 -35.79
C SER A 97 -2.16 22.86 -36.95
N GLY A 98 -3.15 23.59 -37.47
CA GLY A 98 -4.03 23.11 -38.55
C GLY A 98 -4.94 21.94 -38.14
N LEU A 99 -5.08 21.70 -36.84
CA LEU A 99 -5.90 20.63 -36.25
C LEU A 99 -7.33 21.09 -35.92
N ALA A 100 -7.61 22.38 -36.09
CA ALA A 100 -8.91 23.01 -35.89
C ALA A 100 -9.55 23.36 -37.24
#